data_AF-A0A6N9H3X6-F1
#
_entry.id   AF-A0A6N9H3X6-F1
#
_cell.length_a   1.000
_cell.length_b   1.000
_cell.length_c   1.000
_cell.angle_alpha   90.00
_cell.angle_beta   90.00
_cell.angle_gamma   90.00
#
_symmetry.space_group_name_H-M   'P 1'
#
loop_
_entity.id
_entity.type
_entity.pdbx_description
1 polymer ?
#
loop_
_entity_poly.entity_id
_entity_poly.type
_entity_poly.pdbx_seq_one_letter_code
_entity_poly.pdbx_strand_id
1 'polypeptide(L)' 'MSDPTQLAEHDPRRHTSQVRERLSEVTAHLCQNVTKIDDSWAQALFETTAEALAGLEKAYIDFEFRDEPAWRS' A
#
# COMPACT_ATOMS: atom_id res chain seq x y z
N MET A 1 25.56 23.11 -5.14
CA MET A 1 24.15 23.51 -5.31
C MET A 1 23.45 22.28 -5.84
N SER A 2 22.69 21.57 -5.00
CA SER A 2 22.03 20.33 -5.41
C SER A 2 20.82 20.65 -6.28
N ASP A 3 20.69 19.95 -7.41
CA ASP A 3 19.59 20.10 -8.36
C ASP A 3 18.23 19.78 -7.70
N PRO A 4 17.20 20.63 -7.86
CA PRO A 4 15.87 20.41 -7.28
C PRO A 4 15.20 19.12 -7.78
N THR A 5 15.59 18.63 -8.95
CA THR A 5 15.12 17.37 -9.52
C THR A 5 15.58 16.15 -8.72
N GLN A 6 16.80 16.18 -8.16
CA GLN A 6 17.38 15.08 -7.40
C GLN A 6 16.76 14.95 -5.99
N LEU A 7 16.25 16.06 -5.43
CA LEU A 7 15.47 16.06 -4.19
C LEU A 7 14.10 15.38 -4.36
N ALA A 8 13.49 15.49 -5.55
CA ALA A 8 12.19 14.88 -5.85
C ALA A 8 12.27 13.36 -6.10
N GLU A 9 13.42 12.85 -6.57
CA GLU A 9 13.68 11.41 -6.71
C GLU A 9 13.92 10.71 -5.36
N HIS A 10 14.41 11.47 -4.37
CA HIS A 10 14.63 11.01 -3.01
C HIS A 10 13.43 11.26 -2.08
N ASP A 11 12.31 11.81 -2.57
CA ASP A 11 11.13 12.01 -1.73
C ASP A 11 10.56 10.65 -1.32
N PRO A 12 10.65 10.26 -0.04
CA PRO A 12 10.11 8.99 0.43
C PRO A 12 8.61 8.87 0.16
N ARG A 13 7.87 9.98 0.06
CA ARG A 13 6.43 9.99 -0.26
C ARG A 13 6.16 9.45 -1.66
N ARG A 14 7.04 9.71 -2.63
CA ARG A 14 6.89 9.17 -3.99
C ARG A 14 7.07 7.65 -4.02
N HIS A 15 8.05 7.17 -3.26
CA HIS A 15 8.30 5.72 -3.11
C HIS A 15 7.17 5.04 -2.34
N THR A 16 6.64 5.64 -1.28
CA THR A 16 5.49 5.09 -0.57
C THR A 16 4.25 5.04 -1.45
N SER A 17 4.01 6.05 -2.28
CA SER A 17 2.82 6.06 -3.15
C SER A 17 2.88 4.97 -4.22
N GLN A 18 4.06 4.71 -4.78
CA GLN A 18 4.26 3.60 -5.73
C GLN A 18 4.07 2.23 -5.07
N VAL A 19 4.53 2.05 -3.84
CA VAL A 19 4.31 0.77 -3.13
C VAL A 19 2.84 0.60 -2.77
N ARG A 20 2.18 1.67 -2.31
CA ARG A 20 0.75 1.70 -2.02
C ARG A 20 -0.10 1.30 -3.22
N GLU A 21 0.20 1.83 -4.40
CA GLU A 21 -0.47 1.48 -5.65
C GLU A 21 -0.37 -0.01 -5.97
N ARG A 22 0.82 -0.60 -5.83
CA ARG A 22 1.02 -2.06 -6.04
C ARG A 22 0.25 -2.90 -5.02
N LEU A 23 0.20 -2.48 -3.75
CA LEU A 23 -0.60 -3.17 -2.73
C LEU A 23 -2.09 -3.14 -3.07
N SER A 24 -2.59 -2.00 -3.55
CA SER A 24 -3.98 -1.85 -4.02
C SER A 24 -4.27 -2.74 -5.23
N GLU A 25 -3.36 -2.83 -6.20
CA GLU A 25 -3.51 -3.69 -7.38
C GLU A 25 -3.62 -5.18 -6.99
N VAL A 26 -2.73 -5.63 -6.10
CA VAL A 26 -2.77 -7.03 -5.61
C VAL A 26 -4.07 -7.28 -4.84
N THR A 27 -4.46 -6.37 -3.94
CA THR A 27 -5.72 -6.48 -3.18
C THR A 27 -6.93 -6.60 -4.11
N ALA A 28 -7.00 -5.75 -5.15
CA ALA A 28 -8.05 -5.81 -6.15
C ALA A 28 -8.06 -7.14 -6.90
N HIS A 29 -6.88 -7.68 -7.25
CA HIS A 29 -6.76 -8.98 -7.91
C HIS A 29 -7.27 -10.13 -7.04
N LEU A 30 -6.98 -10.14 -5.73
CA LEU A 30 -7.47 -11.17 -4.81
C LEU A 30 -9.01 -11.13 -4.71
N CYS A 31 -9.60 -9.94 -4.60
CA CYS A 31 -11.05 -9.75 -4.51
C CYS A 31 -11.79 -10.11 -5.82
N GLN A 32 -11.20 -9.86 -6.99
CA GLN A 32 -11.83 -10.22 -8.27
C GLN A 32 -11.84 -11.72 -8.55
N ASN A 33 -10.92 -12.48 -7.95
CA ASN A 33 -10.79 -13.92 -8.17
C ASN A 33 -11.49 -14.75 -7.10
N VAL A 34 -11.69 -14.24 -5.88
CA VAL A 34 -12.35 -14.99 -4.79
C VAL A 34 -13.75 -15.49 -5.16
N THR A 35 -14.49 -14.74 -6.00
CA THR A 35 -15.84 -15.12 -6.47
C THR A 35 -15.85 -16.23 -7.51
N LYS A 36 -14.69 -16.59 -8.07
CA LYS A 36 -14.53 -17.61 -9.12
C LYS A 36 -13.99 -18.94 -8.57
N ILE A 37 -13.80 -19.04 -7.27
CA ILE A 37 -13.11 -20.16 -6.63
C ILE A 37 -14.10 -20.92 -5.76
N ASP A 38 -14.35 -22.18 -6.09
CA ASP A 38 -15.25 -23.07 -5.33
C ASP A 38 -14.59 -23.67 -4.08
N ASP A 39 -13.27 -23.51 -3.93
CA ASP A 39 -12.52 -24.00 -2.79
C ASP A 39 -12.60 -23.03 -1.60
N SER A 40 -13.31 -23.46 -0.56
CA SER A 40 -13.52 -22.68 0.68
C SER A 40 -12.22 -22.30 1.44
N TRP A 41 -11.16 -23.10 1.34
CA TRP A 41 -9.87 -22.79 1.97
C TRP A 41 -9.14 -21.69 1.19
N ALA A 42 -9.16 -21.76 -0.13
CA ALA A 42 -8.60 -20.73 -0.99
C ALA A 42 -9.34 -19.40 -0.81
N GLN A 43 -10.67 -19.41 -0.67
CA GLN A 43 -11.43 -18.20 -0.36
C GLN A 43 -10.96 -17.53 0.95
N ALA A 44 -10.86 -18.31 2.04
CA ALA A 44 -10.39 -17.79 3.32
C ALA A 44 -8.96 -17.23 3.26
N LEU A 45 -8.06 -17.86 2.50
CA LEU A 45 -6.71 -17.36 2.26
C LEU A 45 -6.74 -16.00 1.54
N PHE A 46 -7.55 -15.85 0.49
CA PHE A 46 -7.64 -14.60 -0.26
C PHE A 46 -8.24 -13.47 0.56
N GLU A 47 -9.28 -13.74 1.34
CA GLU A 47 -9.86 -12.74 2.26
C GLU A 47 -8.84 -12.28 3.31
N THR A 48 -8.15 -13.22 3.97
CA THR A 48 -7.13 -12.90 4.98
C THR A 48 -5.97 -12.10 4.36
N THR A 49 -5.55 -12.48 3.15
CA THR A 49 -4.47 -11.77 2.45
C THR A 49 -4.90 -10.35 2.06
N ALA A 50 -6.13 -10.18 1.57
CA ALA A 50 -6.67 -8.87 1.22
C ALA A 50 -6.74 -7.94 2.46
N GLU A 51 -7.16 -8.46 3.61
CA GLU A 51 -7.19 -7.70 4.87
C GLU A 51 -5.78 -7.26 5.31
N ALA A 52 -4.80 -8.17 5.24
CA ALA A 52 -3.42 -7.84 5.56
C ALA A 52 -2.84 -6.76 4.64
N LEU A 53 -3.10 -6.85 3.33
CA LEU A 53 -2.65 -5.87 2.35
C LEU A 53 -3.34 -4.51 2.55
N ALA A 54 -4.62 -4.47 2.90
CA ALA A 54 -5.33 -3.24 3.24
C ALA A 54 -4.74 -2.56 4.50
N GLY A 55 -4.36 -3.35 5.51
CA GLY A 55 -3.65 -2.86 6.69
C GLY A 55 -2.29 -2.24 6.35
N LEU A 56 -1.55 -2.85 5.43
CA LEU A 56 -0.31 -2.28 4.90
C LEU A 56 -0.58 -1.00 4.12
N GLU A 57 -1.55 -0.98 3.20
CA GLU A 57 -1.90 0.22 2.43
C GLU A 57 -2.19 1.41 3.37
N LYS A 58 -2.95 1.16 4.44
CA LYS A 58 -3.25 2.16 5.46
C LYS A 58 -1.99 2.70 6.14
N ALA A 59 -1.02 1.86 6.49
CA ALA A 59 0.23 2.32 7.09
C ALA A 59 1.03 3.26 6.15
N TYR A 60 0.96 3.02 4.83
CA TYR A 60 1.57 3.90 3.84
C TYR A 60 0.83 5.24 3.72
N ILE A 61 -0.50 5.21 3.70
CA ILE A 61 -1.34 6.43 3.77
C ILE A 61 -1.00 7.23 5.03
N ASP A 62 -0.99 6.57 6.19
CA ASP A 62 -0.69 7.21 7.46
C ASP A 62 0.70 7.89 7.42
N PHE A 63 1.70 7.26 6.80
CA PHE A 63 3.02 7.87 6.58
C PHE A 63 2.99 9.07 5.61
N GLU A 64 2.27 8.97 4.49
CA GLU A 64 2.15 10.03 3.48
C GLU A 64 1.49 11.29 4.04
N PHE A 65 0.45 11.10 4.86
CA PHE A 65 -0.33 12.18 5.47
C PHE A 65 0.16 12.60 6.86
N ARG A 66 1.33 12.13 7.31
CA ARG A 66 1.98 12.65 8.52
C ARG A 66 2.26 14.15 8.39
N ASP A 67 1.36 14.96 8.94
CA ASP A 67 1.56 16.36 9.31
C ASP A 67 1.66 16.52 10.84
N GLU A 68 1.76 15.41 11.58
CA GLU A 68 1.76 15.44 13.04
C GLU A 68 3.08 15.97 13.62
N PRO A 69 3.04 16.93 14.57
CA PRO A 69 4.22 17.54 15.20
C PRO A 69 5.21 16.54 15.82
N ALA A 70 4.76 15.35 16.21
CA ALA A 70 5.60 14.32 16.84
C ALA A 70 6.70 13.74 15.91
N TRP A 71 6.65 14.04 14.61
CA TRP A 71 7.54 13.46 13.58
C TRP A 71 8.52 14.45 12.97
N ARG A 72 8.53 15.70 13.45
CA ARG A 72 9.47 16.77 13.04
C ARG A 72 10.75 16.82 13.90
N SER A 73 11.07 15.76 14.64
CA SER A 73 12.22 15.70 15.55
C SER A 73 13.51 15.36 14.82
#